data_AF-A0A1J4UN49-F1
#
_entry.id   AF-A0A1J4UN49-F1
#
_cell.length_a   1.000
_cell.length_b   1.000
_cell.length_c   1.000
_cell.angle_alpha   90.00
_cell.angle_beta   90.00
_cell.angle_gamma   90.00
#
_symmetry.space_group_name_H-M   'P 1'
#
loop_
_entity.id
_entity.type
_entity.pdbx_description
1 polymer ?
#
loop_
_entity_poly.entity_id
_entity_poly.type
_entity_poly.pdbx_seq_one_letter_code
_entity_poly.pdbx_strand_id
1 'polypeptide(L)'
;MLKELDRLRTEMGFSSRSEIIRSALRFMAQETQRKAHPGEAIYIIVYSDSPSFGKVVHGFKRLISAHLHSHLNSGKCMELIIAKGDGKQLSLLAKALLSCKGMEYSKFIYL
;
A
#
# COMPACT_ATOMS: atom_id res chain seq x y z
N MET A 1 14.02 -16.90 14.87
CA MET A 1 13.31 -15.82 15.56
C MET A 1 14.21 -14.87 16.34
N LEU A 2 14.88 -15.25 17.45
CA LEU A 2 15.68 -14.28 18.23
C LEU A 2 16.85 -13.65 17.46
N LYS A 3 17.57 -14.44 16.64
CA LYS A 3 18.67 -13.94 15.79
C LYS A 3 18.19 -12.90 14.76
N GLU A 4 16.98 -13.06 14.27
CA GLU A 4 16.39 -12.17 13.27
C GLU A 4 15.93 -10.85 13.90
N LEU A 5 15.42 -10.93 15.14
CA LEU A 5 15.12 -9.75 15.95
C LEU A 5 16.40 -8.96 16.30
N ASP A 6 17.50 -9.63 16.60
CA ASP A 6 18.81 -8.98 16.84
C ASP A 6 19.40 -8.34 15.56
N ARG A 7 19.18 -8.99 14.42
CA ARG A 7 19.54 -8.43 13.11
C ARG A 7 18.75 -7.16 12.83
N LEU A 8 17.41 -7.22 12.92
CA LEU A 8 16.53 -6.07 12.74
C LEU A 8 16.83 -4.94 13.73
N ARG A 9 17.20 -5.29 14.97
CA ARG A 9 17.64 -4.31 15.98
C ARG A 9 18.78 -3.47 15.46
N THR A 10 19.81 -4.13 14.94
CA THR A 10 21.03 -3.49 14.48
C THR A 10 20.79 -2.71 13.18
N GLU A 11 20.09 -3.32 12.22
CA GLU A 11 19.81 -2.70 10.92
C GLU A 11 18.90 -1.47 11.02
N MET A 12 17.93 -1.48 11.94
CA MET A 12 16.96 -0.39 12.12
C MET A 12 17.30 0.55 13.29
N GLY A 13 18.44 0.34 13.97
CA GLY A 13 18.96 1.25 15.01
C GLY A 13 18.20 1.24 16.35
N PHE A 14 17.54 0.13 16.71
CA PHE A 14 16.85 0.02 18.00
C PHE A 14 17.80 -0.32 19.15
N SER A 15 17.53 0.17 20.35
CA SER A 15 18.36 -0.07 21.55
C SER A 15 18.20 -1.48 22.12
N SER A 16 17.00 -2.06 21.98
CA SER A 16 16.66 -3.36 22.57
C SER A 16 15.64 -4.15 21.76
N ARG A 17 15.60 -5.46 21.98
CA ARG A 17 14.57 -6.36 21.42
C ARG A 17 13.16 -5.91 21.80
N SER A 18 12.98 -5.48 23.06
CA SER A 18 11.69 -5.00 23.57
C SER A 18 11.23 -3.71 22.88
N GLU A 19 12.16 -2.87 22.44
CA GLU A 19 11.82 -1.65 21.70
C GLU A 19 11.26 -1.97 20.31
N ILE A 20 11.85 -2.93 19.59
CA ILE A 20 11.34 -3.40 18.30
C ILE A 20 9.92 -3.93 18.45
N ILE A 21 9.69 -4.79 19.45
CA ILE A 21 8.37 -5.40 19.68
C ILE A 21 7.34 -4.31 19.98
N ARG A 22 7.65 -3.33 20.84
CA ARG A 22 6.73 -2.21 21.13
C ARG A 22 6.46 -1.34 19.92
N SER A 23 7.47 -1.07 19.10
CA SER A 23 7.32 -0.29 17.87
C SER A 23 6.48 -1.02 16.83
N ALA A 24 6.68 -2.33 16.66
CA ALA A 24 5.85 -3.18 15.82
C ALA A 24 4.39 -3.20 16.30
N LEU A 25 4.16 -3.37 17.61
CA LEU A 25 2.81 -3.32 18.19
C LEU A 25 2.11 -1.97 17.97
N ARG A 26 2.82 -0.85 18.18
CA ARG A 26 2.29 0.50 17.91
C ARG A 26 1.94 0.68 16.44
N PHE A 27 2.82 0.24 15.53
CA PHE A 27 2.57 0.28 14.10
C PHE A 27 1.31 -0.51 13.74
N MET A 28 1.17 -1.74 14.24
CA MET A 28 -0.01 -2.58 14.01
C MET A 28 -1.30 -1.97 14.58
N ALA A 29 -1.23 -1.36 15.76
CA ALA A 29 -2.38 -0.70 16.36
C ALA A 29 -2.83 0.53 15.55
N GLN A 30 -1.88 1.37 15.12
CA GLN A 30 -2.16 2.53 14.26
C GLN A 30 -2.77 2.12 12.93
N GLU A 31 -2.22 1.10 12.28
CA GLU A 31 -2.74 0.54 11.04
C GLU A 31 -4.17 0.03 11.19
N THR A 32 -4.49 -0.57 12.34
CA THR A 32 -5.85 -1.06 12.66
C THR A 32 -6.83 0.10 12.88
N GLN A 33 -6.39 1.18 13.54
CA GLN A 33 -7.22 2.35 13.78
C GLN A 33 -7.55 3.12 12.49
N ARG A 34 -6.57 3.29 11.58
CA ARG A 34 -6.78 3.93 10.27
C ARG A 34 -7.81 3.19 9.42
N LYS A 35 -7.83 1.86 9.50
CA LYS A 35 -8.84 1.02 8.84
C LYS A 35 -10.26 1.23 9.37
N ALA A 36 -10.44 1.76 10.58
CA ALA A 36 -11.75 1.91 11.20
C ALA A 36 -12.52 3.15 10.71
N HIS A 37 -11.82 4.21 10.25
CA HIS A 37 -12.45 5.46 9.80
C HIS A 37 -11.87 5.95 8.45
N PRO A 38 -11.97 5.15 7.39
CA PRO A 38 -11.34 5.47 6.12
C PRO A 38 -12.12 6.57 5.39
N GLY A 39 -11.48 7.74 5.24
CA GLY A 39 -11.92 8.82 4.34
C GLY A 39 -10.98 9.06 3.17
N GLU A 40 -9.71 8.62 3.31
CA GLU A 40 -8.66 8.78 2.31
C GLU A 40 -7.70 7.59 2.38
N ALA A 41 -7.09 7.24 1.25
CA ALA A 41 -6.10 6.18 1.16
C ALA A 41 -5.07 6.46 0.06
N ILE A 42 -3.88 5.89 0.23
CA ILE A 42 -2.81 5.88 -0.76
C ILE A 42 -2.61 4.44 -1.23
N TYR A 43 -2.54 4.26 -2.55
CA TYR A 43 -2.17 3.00 -3.16
C TYR A 43 -0.91 3.18 -4.01
N ILE A 44 0.16 2.46 -3.64
CA ILE A 44 1.37 2.32 -4.44
C ILE A 44 1.36 0.95 -5.10
N ILE A 45 1.54 0.91 -6.43
CA ILE A 45 1.47 -0.31 -7.23
C ILE A 45 2.65 -0.36 -8.19
N VAL A 46 3.25 -1.55 -8.37
CA VAL A 46 4.18 -1.84 -9.45
C VAL A 46 3.68 -3.06 -10.21
N TYR A 47 3.60 -2.96 -11.53
CA TYR A 47 3.14 -4.06 -12.38
C TYR A 47 3.88 -4.09 -13.72
N SER A 48 3.96 -5.28 -14.31
CA SER A 48 4.34 -5.47 -15.71
C SER A 48 3.10 -5.37 -16.59
N ASP A 49 3.23 -4.60 -17.68
CA ASP A 49 2.21 -4.20 -18.67
C ASP A 49 0.82 -4.89 -18.58
N SER A 50 -0.22 -4.09 -18.31
CA SER A 50 -1.58 -4.54 -18.11
C SER A 50 -2.59 -3.57 -18.72
N PRO A 51 -3.13 -3.86 -19.93
CA PRO A 51 -4.14 -3.01 -20.58
C PRO A 51 -5.40 -2.80 -19.75
N SER A 52 -5.68 -3.72 -18.81
CA SER A 52 -6.79 -3.63 -17.87
C SER A 52 -6.58 -2.59 -16.77
N PHE A 53 -5.34 -2.26 -16.42
CA PHE A 53 -5.05 -1.41 -15.26
C PHE A 53 -5.64 0.00 -15.43
N GLY A 54 -5.35 0.64 -16.57
CA GLY A 54 -5.91 1.97 -16.89
C GLY A 54 -7.44 1.97 -16.95
N LYS A 55 -8.06 0.87 -17.39
CA LYS A 55 -9.53 0.73 -17.39
C LYS A 55 -10.09 0.66 -15.97
N VAL A 56 -9.45 -0.09 -15.08
CA VAL A 56 -9.84 -0.16 -13.66
C VAL A 56 -9.70 1.22 -13.02
N VAL A 57 -8.54 1.88 -13.14
CA VAL A 57 -8.31 3.23 -12.62
C VAL A 57 -9.37 4.21 -13.13
N HIS A 58 -9.67 4.20 -14.44
CA HIS A 58 -10.70 5.07 -15.02
C HIS A 58 -12.10 4.80 -14.44
N GLY A 59 -12.45 3.53 -14.21
CA GLY A 59 -13.72 3.14 -13.59
C GLY A 59 -13.92 3.71 -12.19
N PHE A 60 -12.83 3.92 -11.45
CA PHE A 60 -12.84 4.49 -10.11
C PHE A 60 -12.42 5.97 -10.06
N LYS A 61 -12.33 6.68 -11.20
CA LYS A 61 -11.85 8.08 -11.27
C LYS A 61 -12.56 9.05 -10.32
N ARG A 62 -13.80 8.76 -9.92
CA ARG A 62 -14.57 9.57 -8.97
C ARG A 62 -14.02 9.51 -7.54
N LEU A 63 -13.38 8.40 -7.18
CA LEU A 63 -12.72 8.24 -5.88
C LEU A 63 -11.28 8.78 -5.92
N ILE A 64 -10.67 8.86 -7.10
CA ILE A 64 -9.24 9.19 -7.23
C ILE A 64 -9.05 10.70 -7.24
N SER A 65 -8.40 11.22 -6.20
CA SER A 65 -8.06 12.65 -6.09
C SER A 65 -6.72 12.98 -6.74
N ALA A 66 -5.79 12.02 -6.81
CA ALA A 66 -4.53 12.17 -7.53
C ALA A 66 -4.06 10.83 -8.09
N HIS A 67 -3.41 10.87 -9.25
CA HIS A 67 -2.83 9.70 -9.90
C HIS A 67 -1.49 10.08 -10.52
N LEU A 68 -0.43 9.38 -10.13
CA LEU A 68 0.90 9.50 -10.69
C LEU A 68 1.30 8.17 -11.32
N HIS A 69 1.60 8.22 -12.61
CA HIS A 69 2.13 7.10 -13.39
C HIS A 69 3.60 7.34 -13.73
N SER A 70 4.43 6.33 -13.55
CA SER A 70 5.82 6.35 -13.99
C SER A 70 6.19 5.04 -14.65
N HIS A 71 6.85 5.12 -15.80
CA HIS A 71 7.55 3.97 -16.37
C HIS A 71 8.83 3.72 -15.56
N LEU A 72 9.04 2.47 -15.17
CA LEU A 72 10.27 2.00 -14.55
C LEU A 72 11.12 1.29 -15.61
N ASN A 73 12.42 1.15 -15.33
CA ASN A 73 13.29 0.30 -16.12
C ASN A 73 12.77 -1.16 -16.10
N SER A 74 13.06 -1.90 -17.17
CA SER A 74 12.59 -3.30 -17.36
C SER A 74 11.13 -3.48 -17.78
N GLY A 75 10.50 -2.47 -18.38
CA GLY A 75 9.14 -2.61 -18.95
C GLY A 75 8.03 -2.70 -17.90
N LYS A 76 8.25 -2.09 -16.73
CA LYS A 76 7.30 -2.06 -15.62
C LYS A 76 6.75 -0.66 -15.46
N CYS A 77 5.59 -0.56 -14.81
CA CYS A 77 4.97 0.70 -14.46
C CYS A 77 4.80 0.77 -12.93
N MET A 78 5.02 1.96 -12.37
CA MET A 78 4.67 2.30 -11.01
C MET A 78 3.52 3.29 -11.02
N GLU A 79 2.55 3.06 -10.15
CA GLU A 79 1.40 3.94 -9.94
C GLU A 79 1.34 4.36 -8.48
N LEU A 80 1.07 5.64 -8.25
CA LEU A 80 0.69 6.17 -6.95
C LEU A 80 -0.68 6.82 -7.09
N ILE A 81 -1.66 6.24 -6.41
CA ILE A 81 -3.06 6.66 -6.43
C ILE A 81 -3.40 7.20 -5.04
N ILE A 82 -3.90 8.43 -4.96
CA ILE A 82 -4.56 8.96 -3.77
C ILE A 82 -6.05 8.91 -4.02
N ALA A 83 -6.80 8.26 -3.14
CA ALA A 83 -8.23 8.07 -3.27
C ALA A 83 -8.99 8.51 -2.01
N LYS A 84 -10.17 9.11 -2.20
CA LYS A 84 -11.09 9.58 -1.18
C LYS A 84 -12.45 8.90 -1.36
N GLY A 85 -12.99 8.40 -0.26
CA GLY A 85 -14.25 7.67 -0.27
C GLY A 85 -14.46 6.92 1.05
N ASP A 86 -15.62 6.28 1.17
CA ASP A 86 -15.88 5.42 2.32
C ASP A 86 -15.05 4.12 2.26
N GLY A 87 -14.99 3.40 3.38
CA GLY A 87 -14.19 2.18 3.49
C GLY A 87 -14.58 1.06 2.52
N LYS A 88 -15.86 0.98 2.15
CA LYS A 88 -16.33 -0.03 1.20
C LYS A 88 -15.85 0.32 -0.21
N GLN A 89 -15.99 1.58 -0.60
CA GLN A 89 -15.52 2.12 -1.89
C GLN A 89 -14.01 1.95 -2.04
N LEU A 90 -13.24 2.32 -1.01
CA LEU A 90 -11.78 2.19 -0.99
C LEU A 90 -11.34 0.72 -1.00
N SER A 91 -12.03 -0.17 -0.28
CA SER A 91 -11.77 -1.61 -0.33
C SER A 91 -12.06 -2.22 -1.70
N LEU A 92 -13.14 -1.79 -2.36
CA LEU A 92 -13.49 -2.22 -3.71
C LEU A 92 -12.44 -1.79 -4.73
N LEU A 93 -11.99 -0.53 -4.67
CA LEU A 93 -10.89 -0.03 -5.48
C LEU A 93 -9.63 -0.89 -5.29
N ALA A 94 -9.24 -1.14 -4.04
CA ALA A 94 -8.06 -1.93 -3.72
C ALA A 94 -8.14 -3.35 -4.34
N LYS A 95 -9.28 -4.04 -4.16
CA LYS A 95 -9.51 -5.38 -4.72
C LYS A 95 -9.48 -5.39 -6.25
N ALA A 96 -10.09 -4.40 -6.90
CA ALA A 96 -10.13 -4.32 -8.35
C ALA A 96 -8.72 -4.14 -8.94
N LEU A 97 -7.91 -3.27 -8.34
CA LEU A 97 -6.52 -3.07 -8.77
C LEU A 97 -5.65 -4.31 -8.51
N LEU A 98 -5.81 -4.98 -7.36
CA LEU A 98 -5.14 -6.26 -7.07
C LEU A 98 -5.46 -7.37 -8.07
N SER A 99 -6.66 -7.35 -8.65
CA SER A 99 -7.08 -8.37 -9.62
C SER A 99 -6.46 -8.20 -11.02
N CYS A 100 -5.74 -7.09 -11.25
CA CYS A 100 -5.04 -6.87 -12.51
C CYS A 100 -3.87 -7.86 -12.66
N LYS A 101 -3.73 -8.43 -13.86
CA LYS A 101 -2.57 -9.27 -14.20
C LYS A 101 -1.29 -8.44 -14.17
N GLY A 102 -0.17 -9.11 -13.90
CA GLY A 102 1.16 -8.50 -13.89
C GLY A 102 1.52 -7.77 -12.60
N MET A 103 0.71 -7.90 -11.55
CA MET A 103 0.98 -7.28 -10.24
C MET A 103 2.26 -7.84 -9.61
N GLU A 104 3.25 -6.99 -9.39
CA GLU A 104 4.54 -7.38 -8.80
C GLU A 104 4.71 -6.83 -7.37
N TYR A 105 4.20 -5.62 -7.13
CA TYR A 105 4.19 -5.01 -5.81
C TYR A 105 2.93 -4.21 -5.62
N SER A 106 2.37 -4.24 -4.42
CA SER A 106 1.24 -3.40 -4.09
C SER A 106 1.22 -3.09 -2.60
N LYS A 107 0.96 -1.83 -2.26
CA LYS A 107 0.76 -1.40 -0.87
C LYS A 107 -0.38 -0.40 -0.79
N PHE A 108 -1.43 -0.80 -0.06
CA PHE A 108 -2.60 0.03 0.20
C PHE A 108 -2.57 0.52 1.65
N ILE A 109 -2.69 1.83 1.83
CA ILE A 109 -2.53 2.50 3.13
C ILE A 109 -3.76 3.39 3.35
N TYR A 110 -4.54 3.11 4.38
CA TYR A 110 -5.57 4.05 4.84
C TYR A 110 -4.88 5.22 5.56
N LEU A 111 -5.34 6.45 5.33
CA LEU A 111 -4.85 7.64 6.02
C LEU A 111 -5.69 7.95 7.26
#